data_AF-A0A972Q169-F1
#
_entry.id   AF-A0A972Q169-F1
#
_cell.length_a   1.000
_cell.length_b   1.000
_cell.length_c   1.000
_cell.angle_alpha   90.00
_cell.angle_beta   90.00
_cell.angle_gamma   90.00
#
_symmetry.space_group_name_H-M   'P 1'
#
loop_
_entity.id
_entity.type
_entity.pdbx_description
1 polymer ?
#
loop_
_entity_poly.entity_id
_entity_poly.type
_entity_poly.pdbx_seq_one_letter_code
_entity_poly.pdbx_strand_id
1 'polypeptide(L)'
;MNEFFQDLLNIPPCSSQYRAEVSKLIEELIRIGKTDDYLSERPVPPFNLQCRHNRARQIGQRLHDIGELPLMNYAFRQTRRKVGKQLAAHLEYCWAEIGRWLP
;
A
#
# COMPACT_ATOMS: atom_id res chain seq x y z
N MET A 1 2.88 -16.83 14.61
CA MET A 1 1.66 -17.26 13.89
C MET A 1 1.84 -16.84 12.44
N ASN A 2 1.99 -17.80 11.50
CA ASN A 2 2.51 -17.54 10.16
C ASN A 2 1.61 -16.55 9.38
N GLU A 3 2.17 -15.47 8.84
CA GLU A 3 1.47 -14.47 8.02
C GLU A 3 0.68 -15.10 6.85
N PHE A 4 1.12 -16.28 6.41
CA PHE A 4 0.47 -17.11 5.40
C PHE A 4 -0.99 -17.49 5.73
N PHE A 5 -1.32 -17.78 6.99
CA PHE A 5 -2.70 -18.18 7.36
C PHE A 5 -3.67 -17.00 7.44
N GLN A 6 -3.17 -15.81 7.82
CA GLN A 6 -3.97 -14.57 7.83
C GLN A 6 -4.37 -14.17 6.40
N ASP A 7 -3.49 -14.43 5.44
CA ASP A 7 -3.73 -14.23 4.00
C ASP A 7 -4.78 -15.16 3.40
N LEU A 8 -5.01 -16.34 3.98
CA LEU A 8 -5.99 -17.33 3.52
C LEU A 8 -7.43 -16.92 3.92
N LEU A 9 -7.58 -16.32 5.10
CA LEU A 9 -8.88 -15.83 5.58
C LEU A 9 -9.25 -14.46 5.00
N ASN A 10 -8.30 -13.79 4.34
CA ASN A 10 -8.45 -12.46 3.74
C ASN A 10 -8.93 -11.38 4.72
N ILE A 11 -8.70 -11.55 6.02
CA ILE A 11 -9.11 -10.62 7.07
C ILE A 11 -7.99 -9.59 7.30
N PRO A 12 -8.25 -8.27 7.16
CA PRO A 12 -7.23 -7.26 7.44
C PRO A 12 -6.88 -7.26 8.94
N PRO A 13 -5.58 -7.18 9.32
CA PRO A 13 -5.13 -7.16 10.71
C PRO A 13 -5.38 -5.79 11.36
N CYS A 14 -6.65 -5.45 11.56
CA CYS A 14 -7.10 -4.22 12.20
C CYS A 14 -8.43 -4.46 12.95
N SER A 15 -8.80 -3.54 13.84
CA SER A 15 -10.11 -3.57 14.51
C SER A 15 -11.25 -3.47 13.49
N SER A 16 -12.40 -4.08 13.80
CA SER A 16 -13.56 -4.16 12.90
C SER A 16 -14.03 -2.80 12.34
N GLN A 17 -13.94 -1.72 13.13
CA GLN A 17 -14.33 -0.37 12.72
C GLN A 17 -13.55 0.17 11.51
N TYR A 18 -12.30 -0.26 11.30
CA TYR A 18 -11.46 0.24 10.21
C TYR A 18 -11.54 -0.63 8.95
N ARG A 19 -12.21 -1.79 8.98
CA ARG A 19 -12.22 -2.73 7.84
C ARG A 19 -12.75 -2.11 6.55
N ALA A 20 -13.83 -1.33 6.65
CA ALA A 20 -14.41 -0.65 5.50
C ALA A 20 -13.46 0.42 4.93
N GLU A 21 -12.74 1.14 5.80
CA GLU A 21 -11.74 2.13 5.39
C GLU A 21 -10.56 1.44 4.69
N VAL A 22 -10.01 0.39 5.30
CA VAL A 22 -8.89 -0.39 4.74
C VAL A 22 -9.23 -0.97 3.37
N SER A 23 -10.44 -1.51 3.17
CA SER A 23 -10.87 -2.00 1.84
C SER A 23 -10.79 -0.90 0.79
N LYS A 24 -11.34 0.28 1.09
CA LYS A 24 -11.32 1.44 0.19
C LYS A 24 -9.90 1.91 -0.11
N LEU A 25 -9.03 1.93 0.90
CA LEU A 25 -7.62 2.31 0.72
C LEU A 25 -6.88 1.33 -0.21
N ILE A 26 -7.12 0.02 -0.06
CA ILE A 26 -6.53 -1.00 -0.94
C ILE A 26 -7.08 -0.90 -2.36
N GLU A 27 -8.39 -0.72 -2.52
CA GLU A 27 -9.02 -0.48 -3.83
C GLU A 27 -8.43 0.75 -4.52
N GLU A 28 -8.17 1.82 -3.78
CA GLU A 28 -7.55 3.02 -4.29
C GLU A 28 -6.09 2.81 -4.71
N LEU A 29 -5.29 2.05 -3.92
CA LEU A 29 -3.94 1.66 -4.34
C LEU A 29 -3.97 0.89 -5.66
N ILE A 30 -4.86 -0.10 -5.78
CA ILE A 30 -5.01 -0.89 -7.00
C ILE A 30 -5.37 0.01 -8.19
N ARG A 31 -6.24 1.00 -7.99
CA ARG A 31 -6.59 1.98 -9.03
C ARG A 31 -5.36 2.81 -9.44
N ILE A 32 -4.64 3.40 -8.47
CA ILE A 32 -3.41 4.19 -8.72
C ILE A 32 -2.39 3.38 -9.51
N GLY A 33 -2.10 2.14 -9.07
CA GLY A 33 -1.14 1.29 -9.78
C GLY A 33 -1.53 0.99 -11.23
N LYS A 34 -2.84 0.94 -11.54
CA LYS A 34 -3.33 0.68 -12.90
C LYS A 34 -3.41 1.93 -13.78
N THR A 35 -3.57 3.11 -13.20
CA THR A 35 -3.77 4.35 -13.98
C THR A 35 -2.52 5.20 -14.06
N ASP A 36 -1.79 5.32 -12.96
CA ASP A 36 -0.76 6.36 -12.78
C ASP A 36 0.63 5.76 -12.53
N ASP A 37 0.72 4.51 -12.06
CA ASP A 37 1.90 3.95 -11.37
C ASP A 37 2.12 4.60 -9.98
N TYR A 38 3.06 4.08 -9.20
CA TYR A 38 3.43 4.59 -7.88
C TYR A 38 4.69 5.47 -7.91
N LEU A 39 5.46 5.38 -8.99
CA LEU A 39 6.67 6.16 -9.23
C LEU A 39 6.59 6.89 -10.56
N SER A 40 7.35 7.97 -10.67
CA SER A 40 7.53 8.71 -11.92
C SER A 40 9.01 8.88 -12.26
N GLU A 41 9.28 9.26 -13.51
CA GLU A 41 10.62 9.69 -13.92
C GLU A 41 10.89 11.17 -13.60
N ARG A 42 9.82 11.95 -13.36
CA ARG A 42 9.89 13.41 -13.17
C ARG A 42 9.06 13.84 -11.95
N PRO A 43 9.52 14.82 -11.16
CA PRO A 43 8.81 15.31 -10.00
C PRO A 43 7.67 16.26 -10.41
N VAL A 44 6.57 15.70 -10.90
CA VAL A 44 5.37 16.43 -11.34
C VAL A 44 4.12 15.86 -10.66
N PRO A 45 3.05 16.64 -10.47
CA PRO A 45 1.79 16.08 -9.96
C PRO A 45 1.32 14.87 -10.79
N PRO A 46 0.81 13.80 -10.15
CA PRO A 46 0.51 13.64 -8.71
C PRO A 46 1.69 13.16 -7.83
N PHE A 47 2.92 13.20 -8.31
CA PHE A 47 4.13 12.74 -7.61
C PHE A 47 4.81 13.86 -6.81
N ASN A 48 5.58 13.48 -5.79
CA ASN A 48 6.38 14.40 -4.99
C ASN A 48 7.77 14.66 -5.60
N LEU A 49 8.58 15.47 -4.93
CA LEU A 49 9.95 15.80 -5.37
C LEU A 49 10.89 14.58 -5.44
N GLN A 50 10.54 13.48 -4.78
CA GLN A 50 11.27 12.20 -4.84
C GLN A 50 10.63 11.24 -5.84
N CYS A 51 9.77 11.74 -6.73
CA CYS A 51 9.07 10.97 -7.76
C CYS A 51 8.18 9.83 -7.19
N ARG A 52 7.67 9.99 -5.97
CA ARG A 52 6.76 9.03 -5.33
C ARG A 52 5.33 9.57 -5.34
N HIS A 53 4.36 8.72 -5.70
CA HIS A 53 2.97 9.14 -5.82
C HIS A 53 2.41 9.63 -4.47
N ASN A 54 1.98 10.89 -4.40
CA ASN A 54 1.58 11.53 -3.14
C ASN A 54 0.46 10.76 -2.43
N ARG A 55 -0.61 10.43 -3.17
CA ARG A 55 -1.75 9.70 -2.61
C ARG A 55 -1.39 8.29 -2.14
N ALA A 56 -0.58 7.54 -2.90
CA ALA A 56 -0.14 6.22 -2.47
C ALA A 56 0.67 6.26 -1.16
N ARG A 57 1.52 7.28 -0.98
CA ARG A 57 2.23 7.51 0.29
C ARG A 57 1.28 7.85 1.43
N GLN A 58 0.29 8.72 1.20
CA GLN A 58 -0.72 9.04 2.21
C GLN A 58 -1.52 7.80 2.63
N ILE A 59 -1.86 6.93 1.68
CA ILE A 59 -2.51 5.66 1.98
C ILE A 59 -1.58 4.76 2.83
N GLY A 60 -0.30 4.65 2.46
CA GLY A 60 0.70 3.92 3.24
C GLY A 60 0.80 4.41 4.69
N GLN A 61 0.85 5.73 4.88
CA GLN A 61 0.84 6.33 6.22
C GLN A 61 -0.45 6.00 6.98
N ARG A 62 -1.61 6.09 6.32
CA ARG A 62 -2.89 5.78 6.98
C ARG A 62 -3.00 4.31 7.39
N LEU A 63 -2.48 3.39 6.57
CA LEU A 63 -2.40 1.97 6.92
C LEU A 63 -1.44 1.74 8.09
N HIS A 64 -0.32 2.46 8.13
CA HIS A 64 0.59 2.45 9.28
C HIS A 64 -0.10 2.94 10.56
N ASP A 65 -0.85 4.04 10.49
CA ASP A 65 -1.54 4.59 11.66
C ASP A 65 -2.64 3.66 12.21
N ILE A 66 -3.27 2.85 11.34
CA ILE A 66 -4.36 1.94 11.73
C ILE A 66 -3.85 0.62 12.32
N GLY A 67 -2.81 0.04 11.72
CA GLY A 67 -2.37 -1.32 12.06
C GLY A 67 -0.90 -1.58 11.81
N GLU A 68 -0.11 -0.51 11.78
CA GLU A 68 1.34 -0.50 11.65
C GLU A 68 1.85 -1.38 10.48
N LEU A 69 3.01 -1.99 10.65
CA LEU A 69 3.63 -2.84 9.64
C LEU A 69 2.76 -4.06 9.22
N PRO A 70 2.05 -4.77 10.13
CA PRO A 70 1.19 -5.88 9.75
C PRO A 70 0.10 -5.49 8.74
N LEU A 71 -0.54 -4.33 8.91
CA LEU A 71 -1.57 -3.87 8.00
C LEU A 71 -1.00 -3.37 6.67
N MET A 72 0.16 -2.71 6.70
CA MET A 72 0.89 -2.34 5.49
C MET A 72 1.26 -3.58 4.66
N ASN A 73 1.81 -4.61 5.30
CA ASN A 73 2.16 -5.89 4.66
C ASN A 73 0.93 -6.58 4.05
N TYR A 74 -0.19 -6.62 4.78
CA TYR A 74 -1.46 -7.13 4.26
C TYR A 74 -1.90 -6.36 3.01
N ALA A 75 -1.97 -5.03 3.08
CA ALA A 75 -2.39 -4.19 1.95
C ALA A 75 -1.47 -4.34 0.74
N PHE A 76 -0.15 -4.38 0.96
CA PHE A 76 0.83 -4.63 -0.09
C PHE A 76 0.58 -5.95 -0.82
N ARG A 77 0.36 -7.04 -0.08
CA ARG A 77 0.07 -8.35 -0.67
C ARG A 77 -1.22 -8.35 -1.48
N GLN A 78 -2.28 -7.71 -0.98
CA GLN A 78 -3.54 -7.58 -1.72
C GLN A 78 -3.35 -6.79 -3.02
N THR A 79 -2.67 -5.64 -2.95
CA THR A 79 -2.39 -4.81 -4.11
C THR A 79 -1.51 -5.55 -5.12
N ARG A 80 -0.42 -6.19 -4.67
CA ARG A 80 0.50 -6.98 -5.52
C ARG A 80 -0.21 -8.07 -6.31
N ARG A 81 -1.16 -8.78 -5.69
CA ARG A 81 -1.98 -9.81 -6.37
C ARG A 81 -2.80 -9.24 -7.53
N LYS A 82 -3.13 -7.94 -7.51
CA LYS A 82 -4.00 -7.27 -8.48
C LYS A 82 -3.27 -6.43 -9.52
N VAL A 83 -2.11 -5.85 -9.18
CA VAL A 83 -1.33 -4.99 -10.07
C VAL A 83 -0.10 -5.71 -10.68
N GLY A 84 0.29 -6.87 -10.13
CA GLY A 84 1.45 -7.62 -10.61
C GLY A 84 2.76 -7.22 -9.93
N LYS A 85 3.82 -8.00 -10.19
CA LYS A 85 5.10 -7.89 -9.47
C LYS A 85 5.83 -6.57 -9.72
N GLN A 86 5.83 -6.07 -10.95
CA GLN A 86 6.56 -4.85 -11.33
C GLN A 86 5.99 -3.62 -10.62
N LEU A 87 4.70 -3.36 -10.80
CA LEU A 87 4.02 -2.24 -10.14
C LEU A 87 4.03 -2.38 -8.60
N ALA A 88 4.02 -3.61 -8.08
CA ALA A 88 4.20 -3.81 -6.64
C ALA A 88 5.58 -3.35 -6.15
N ALA A 89 6.67 -3.63 -6.88
CA ALA A 89 8.00 -3.14 -6.50
C ALA A 89 8.06 -1.60 -6.49
N HIS A 90 7.33 -0.94 -7.39
CA HIS A 90 7.20 0.52 -7.37
C HIS A 90 6.46 1.00 -6.11
N LEU A 91 5.38 0.32 -5.70
CA LEU A 91 4.67 0.62 -4.46
C LEU A 91 5.55 0.41 -3.21
N GLU A 92 6.33 -0.68 -3.20
CA GLU A 92 7.27 -1.03 -2.15
C GLU A 92 8.28 0.10 -1.92
N TYR A 93 8.90 0.60 -2.99
CA TYR A 93 9.78 1.76 -2.92
C TYR A 93 9.03 3.07 -2.61
N CYS A 94 7.82 3.24 -3.14
CA CYS A 94 6.97 4.40 -2.87
C CYS A 94 6.69 4.57 -1.37
N TRP A 95 6.60 3.47 -0.61
CA TRP A 95 6.43 3.46 0.84
C TRP A 95 7.71 3.50 1.67
N ALA A 96 8.88 3.62 1.04
CA ALA A 96 10.11 3.79 1.79
C ALA A 96 10.01 4.96 2.79
N GLU A 97 10.55 4.75 3.99
CA GLU A 97 10.55 5.68 5.14
C GLU A 97 9.20 5.87 5.83
N ILE A 98 8.17 5.06 5.52
CA ILE A 98 6.92 5.02 6.30
C ILE A 98 7.08 4.01 7.44
N GLY A 99 7.22 4.52 8.68
CA GLY A 99 7.33 3.67 9.87
C GLY A 99 8.53 2.72 9.80
N ARG A 100 8.28 1.41 9.97
CA ARG A 100 9.29 0.34 9.85
C ARG A 100 9.27 -0.37 8.49
N TRP A 101 8.67 0.23 7.48
CA TRP A 101 8.61 -0.36 6.13
C TRP A 101 10.01 -0.49 5.55
N LEU A 102 10.36 -1.71 5.15
CA LEU A 102 11.61 -2.04 4.48
C LEU A 102 11.27 -2.43 3.03
N PRO A 103 11.64 -1.61 2.04
CA PRO A 103 11.43 -1.92 0.64
C PRO A 103 12.34 -3.04 0.12
#